data_AF-A0A7X7NEK6-F1
#
_entry.id   AF-A0A7X7NEK6-F1
#
_cell.length_a   1.000
_cell.length_b   1.000
_cell.length_c   1.000
_cell.angle_alpha   90.00
_cell.angle_beta   90.00
_cell.angle_gamma   90.00
#
_symmetry.space_group_name_H-M   'P 1'
#
loop_
_entity.id
_entity.type
_entity.pdbx_description
1 polymer ?
#
loop_
_entity_poly.entity_id
_entity_poly.type
_entity_poly.pdbx_seq_one_letter_code
_entity_poly.pdbx_strand_id
1 'polypeptide(L)'
;MTEKFTRKPISNFFIKKSLQIRLIAKIVIAALASTLLTAACLIIVYYLKYQTVVVYQLDKLTQELSREHIVFLILPTLLMSSIVSLVLSFGVGLYSSRKYAVPIYKLEQWASLLQKGKMSAMLRFREKEEMKELSDKCNLLASELRLRFIDIQKEVEMLKQSDPSSPIAARMEKALSGLELGNDAIEVNTTFYAVEKT
;
A
#
# COMPACT_ATOMS: atom_id res chain seq x y z
N MET A 1 22.20 -3.05 32.46
CA MET A 1 21.17 -4.08 32.21
C MET A 1 20.82 -4.05 30.73
N THR A 2 21.28 -5.04 29.97
CA THR A 2 21.04 -5.18 28.53
C THR A 2 19.79 -6.03 28.32
N GLU A 3 18.69 -5.41 27.91
CA GLU A 3 17.47 -6.14 27.51
C GLU A 3 17.77 -7.02 26.29
N LYS A 4 17.79 -8.33 26.49
CA LYS A 4 17.83 -9.32 25.42
C LYS A 4 16.42 -9.39 24.79
N PHE A 5 16.23 -8.67 23.68
CA PHE A 5 15.06 -8.86 22.81
C PHE A 5 15.08 -10.28 22.23
N THR A 6 14.37 -11.20 22.88
CA THR A 6 14.10 -12.53 22.36
C THR A 6 13.15 -12.40 21.16
N ARG A 7 13.73 -12.37 19.96
CA ARG A 7 12.98 -12.36 18.69
C ARG A 7 12.22 -13.68 18.56
N LYS A 8 10.92 -13.68 18.87
CA LYS A 8 10.00 -14.78 18.53
C LYS A 8 9.71 -14.74 17.03
N PRO A 9 10.19 -15.69 16.21
CA PRO A 9 10.21 -15.53 14.75
C PRO A 9 8.84 -15.78 14.07
N ILE A 10 7.88 -16.41 14.76
CA ILE A 10 6.66 -16.93 14.12
C ILE A 10 5.38 -16.23 14.61
N SER A 11 5.34 -15.74 15.85
CA SER A 11 4.11 -15.14 16.40
C SER A 11 3.87 -13.69 15.96
N ASN A 12 4.87 -13.04 15.34
CA ASN A 12 4.81 -11.67 14.85
C ASN A 12 4.76 -11.56 13.32
N PHE A 13 4.40 -12.63 12.58
CA PHE A 13 4.23 -12.52 11.13
C PHE A 13 3.14 -11.50 10.74
N PHE A 14 2.14 -11.35 11.61
CA PHE A 14 1.06 -10.39 11.43
C PHE A 14 1.25 -9.12 12.25
N ILE A 15 2.14 -8.24 11.79
CA ILE A 15 2.44 -6.95 12.44
C ILE A 15 1.27 -5.96 12.27
N LYS A 16 0.45 -6.12 11.22
CA LYS A 16 -0.78 -5.33 10.97
C LYS A 16 -1.87 -6.17 10.30
N LYS A 17 -2.57 -6.96 11.13
CA LYS A 17 -3.61 -7.92 10.69
C LYS A 17 -4.65 -7.31 9.76
N SER A 18 -5.13 -6.09 10.04
CA SER A 18 -6.19 -5.46 9.24
C SER A 18 -5.77 -5.12 7.80
N LEU A 19 -4.50 -4.77 7.58
CA LEU A 19 -3.96 -4.46 6.25
C LEU A 19 -3.61 -5.74 5.51
N GLN A 20 -2.89 -6.65 6.17
CA GLN A 20 -2.49 -7.92 5.57
C GLN A 20 -3.68 -8.79 5.18
N ILE A 21 -4.70 -8.91 6.05
CA ILE A 21 -5.90 -9.71 5.74
C ILE A 21 -6.65 -9.13 4.54
N ARG A 22 -6.78 -7.80 4.43
CA ARG A 22 -7.45 -7.16 3.28
C ARG A 22 -6.69 -7.35 1.97
N LEU A 23 -5.36 -7.33 2.00
CA LEU A 23 -4.54 -7.61 0.82
C LEU A 23 -4.61 -9.09 0.43
N ILE A 24 -4.40 -9.98 1.39
CA ILE A 24 -4.45 -11.44 1.18
C ILE A 24 -5.82 -11.84 0.64
N ALA A 25 -6.92 -11.34 1.23
CA ALA A 25 -8.27 -11.62 0.75
C ALA A 25 -8.46 -11.24 -0.73
N LYS A 26 -7.96 -10.07 -1.16
CA LYS A 26 -8.03 -9.66 -2.57
C LYS A 26 -7.22 -10.57 -3.48
N ILE A 27 -6.02 -10.97 -3.06
CA ILE A 27 -5.17 -11.91 -3.83
C ILE A 27 -5.85 -13.27 -3.94
N VAL A 28 -6.40 -13.79 -2.84
CA VAL A 28 -7.10 -15.08 -2.81
C VAL A 28 -8.36 -15.02 -3.67
N ILE A 29 -9.17 -13.97 -3.59
CA ILE A 29 -10.37 -13.80 -4.44
C ILE A 29 -9.97 -13.71 -5.91
N ALA A 30 -8.91 -12.96 -6.24
CA ALA A 30 -8.41 -12.89 -7.61
C ALA A 30 -7.92 -14.25 -8.12
N ALA A 31 -7.20 -15.00 -7.28
CA ALA A 31 -6.73 -16.34 -7.60
C ALA A 31 -7.91 -17.29 -7.82
N LEU A 32 -8.90 -17.31 -6.92
CA LEU A 32 -10.12 -18.10 -7.07
C LEU A 32 -10.91 -17.72 -8.33
N ALA A 33 -11.04 -16.43 -8.64
CA ALA A 33 -11.69 -15.97 -9.85
C ALA A 33 -10.93 -16.46 -11.11
N SER A 34 -9.60 -16.43 -11.09
CA SER A 34 -8.78 -16.93 -12.20
C SER A 34 -8.90 -18.43 -12.42
N THR A 35 -8.99 -19.23 -11.34
CA THR A 35 -9.16 -20.68 -11.44
C THR A 35 -10.57 -21.06 -11.89
N LEU A 36 -11.60 -20.37 -11.38
CA LEU A 36 -12.99 -20.54 -11.82
C LEU A 36 -13.15 -20.19 -13.30
N LEU A 37 -12.57 -19.06 -13.74
CA LEU A 37 -12.62 -18.64 -15.14
C LEU A 37 -11.89 -19.63 -16.06
N THR A 38 -10.76 -20.15 -15.61
CA THR A 38 -10.01 -21.22 -16.29
C THR A 38 -10.85 -22.48 -16.45
N ALA A 39 -11.46 -22.96 -15.36
CA ALA A 39 -12.32 -24.14 -15.37
C ALA A 39 -13.54 -23.94 -16.28
N ALA A 40 -14.16 -22.76 -16.24
CA ALA A 40 -15.29 -22.41 -17.12
C ALA A 40 -14.87 -22.40 -18.61
N CYS A 41 -13.73 -21.80 -18.94
CA CYS A 41 -13.20 -21.82 -20.31
C CYS A 41 -12.93 -23.25 -20.79
N LEU A 42 -12.36 -24.10 -19.94
CA LEU A 42 -12.14 -25.52 -20.22
C LEU A 42 -13.44 -26.24 -20.58
N ILE A 43 -14.47 -26.07 -19.76
CA ILE A 43 -15.78 -26.70 -19.99
C ILE A 43 -16.42 -26.19 -21.27
N ILE A 44 -16.37 -24.88 -21.56
CA ILE A 44 -16.97 -24.29 -22.76
C ILE A 44 -16.27 -24.81 -24.03
N VAL A 45 -14.93 -24.78 -24.07
CA VAL A 45 -14.17 -25.28 -25.23
C VAL A 45 -14.47 -26.76 -25.47
N TYR A 46 -14.55 -27.56 -24.39
CA TYR A 46 -14.90 -28.97 -24.48
C TYR A 46 -16.32 -29.18 -25.01
N TYR A 47 -17.29 -28.43 -24.47
CA TYR A 47 -18.69 -28.50 -24.89
C TYR A 47 -18.87 -28.10 -26.36
N LEU A 48 -18.23 -27.03 -26.82
CA LEU A 48 -18.31 -26.59 -28.22
C LEU A 48 -17.75 -27.64 -29.19
N LYS A 49 -16.70 -28.38 -28.78
CA LYS A 49 -16.03 -29.35 -29.65
C LYS A 49 -16.67 -30.74 -29.64
N TYR A 50 -17.20 -31.20 -28.50
CA TYR A 50 -17.71 -32.57 -28.33
C TYR A 50 -19.20 -32.64 -27.99
N GLN A 51 -19.90 -31.50 -27.86
CA GLN A 51 -21.31 -31.40 -27.45
C GLN A 51 -21.66 -32.15 -26.15
N THR A 52 -20.65 -32.43 -25.32
CA THR A 52 -20.79 -33.15 -24.05
C THR A 52 -20.04 -32.40 -22.95
N VAL A 53 -20.54 -32.51 -21.72
CA VAL A 53 -19.95 -31.86 -20.52
C VAL A 53 -19.05 -32.85 -19.75
N VAL A 54 -19.12 -34.14 -20.09
CA VAL A 54 -18.37 -35.20 -19.41
C VAL A 54 -17.02 -35.38 -20.09
N VAL A 55 -15.94 -34.94 -19.42
CA VAL A 55 -14.55 -35.00 -19.90
C VAL A 55 -14.06 -36.45 -20.16
N TYR A 56 -14.82 -37.45 -19.73
CA TYR A 56 -14.55 -38.88 -19.91
C TYR A 56 -15.74 -39.58 -20.57
N GLN A 57 -15.88 -39.44 -21.89
CA GLN A 57 -16.46 -40.55 -22.66
C GLN A 57 -15.30 -41.44 -23.08
N LEU A 58 -15.11 -42.52 -22.31
CA LEU A 58 -14.36 -43.68 -22.76
C LEU A 58 -15.11 -44.18 -23.99
N ASP A 59 -14.52 -43.98 -25.17
CA ASP A 59 -15.09 -44.43 -26.42
C ASP A 59 -15.29 -45.95 -26.32
N LYS A 60 -16.55 -46.39 -26.22
CA LYS A 60 -16.89 -47.81 -26.00
C LYS A 60 -16.54 -48.68 -27.21
N LEU A 61 -16.16 -48.08 -28.34
CA LEU A 61 -15.94 -48.77 -29.61
C LEU A 61 -14.47 -48.80 -30.04
N THR A 62 -13.65 -47.87 -29.57
CA THR A 62 -12.20 -47.86 -29.83
C THR A 62 -11.46 -47.59 -28.53
N GLN A 63 -10.99 -48.66 -27.90
CA GLN A 63 -10.17 -48.65 -26.68
C GLN A 63 -8.77 -48.05 -26.90
N GLU A 64 -8.62 -47.14 -27.85
CA GLU A 64 -7.44 -46.33 -28.06
C GLU A 64 -7.87 -44.86 -27.95
N LEU A 65 -7.77 -44.35 -26.73
CA LEU A 65 -7.71 -42.92 -26.48
C LEU A 65 -6.41 -42.44 -27.15
N SER A 66 -6.44 -42.18 -28.45
CA SER A 66 -5.26 -41.79 -29.22
C SER A 66 -4.66 -40.57 -28.54
N ARG A 67 -3.50 -40.75 -27.89
CA ARG A 67 -2.88 -39.79 -26.98
C ARG A 67 -2.72 -38.40 -27.61
N GLU A 68 -2.60 -38.36 -28.93
CA GLU A 68 -2.51 -37.16 -29.75
C GLU A 68 -3.75 -36.25 -29.62
N HIS A 69 -4.95 -36.81 -29.53
CA HIS A 69 -6.19 -36.03 -29.44
C HIS A 69 -6.35 -35.33 -28.08
N ILE A 70 -5.87 -35.97 -27.00
CA ILE A 70 -5.91 -35.40 -25.66
C ILE A 70 -4.92 -34.24 -25.55
N VAL A 71 -3.71 -34.40 -26.07
CA VAL A 71 -2.70 -33.32 -26.07
C VAL A 71 -3.18 -32.14 -26.92
N PHE A 72 -3.73 -32.40 -28.11
CA PHE A 72 -4.25 -31.34 -28.99
C PHE A 72 -5.47 -30.62 -28.40
N LEU A 73 -6.15 -31.21 -27.43
CA LEU A 73 -7.29 -30.62 -26.73
C LEU A 73 -6.89 -29.87 -25.46
N ILE A 74 -6.06 -30.50 -24.63
CA ILE A 74 -5.64 -29.94 -23.33
C ILE A 74 -4.67 -28.79 -23.54
N LEU A 75 -3.73 -28.89 -24.48
CA LEU A 75 -2.67 -27.91 -24.68
C LEU A 75 -3.19 -26.50 -25.03
N PRO A 76 -4.03 -26.29 -26.05
CA PRO A 76 -4.55 -24.96 -26.35
C PRO A 76 -5.42 -24.41 -25.21
N THR A 77 -6.13 -25.28 -24.49
CA THR A 77 -6.99 -24.84 -23.40
C THR A 77 -6.20 -24.43 -22.15
N LEU A 78 -5.13 -25.17 -21.82
CA LEU A 78 -4.16 -24.77 -20.81
C LEU A 78 -3.46 -23.45 -21.19
N LEU A 79 -3.08 -23.30 -22.45
CA LEU A 79 -2.39 -22.11 -22.94
C LEU A 79 -3.30 -20.87 -22.85
N MET A 80 -4.57 -20.99 -23.28
CA MET A 80 -5.58 -19.94 -23.11
C MET A 80 -5.82 -19.59 -21.64
N SER A 81 -5.95 -20.59 -20.78
CA SER A 81 -6.16 -20.36 -19.34
C SER A 81 -4.97 -19.69 -18.66
N SER A 82 -3.75 -20.01 -19.10
CA SER A 82 -2.52 -19.40 -18.60
C SER A 82 -2.40 -17.95 -19.04
N ILE A 83 -2.76 -17.63 -20.30
CA ILE A 83 -2.83 -16.25 -20.78
C ILE A 83 -3.85 -15.44 -19.96
N VAL A 84 -5.05 -15.97 -19.76
CA VAL A 84 -6.09 -15.28 -18.98
C VAL A 84 -5.66 -15.06 -17.52
N SER A 85 -5.06 -16.09 -16.90
CA SER A 85 -4.55 -16.01 -15.54
C SER A 85 -3.40 -15.01 -15.40
N LEU A 86 -2.52 -14.93 -16.41
CA LEU A 86 -1.42 -13.96 -16.48
C LEU A 86 -1.97 -12.54 -16.57
N VAL A 87 -2.94 -12.28 -17.45
CA VAL A 87 -3.57 -10.96 -17.61
C VAL A 87 -4.26 -10.52 -16.31
N LEU A 88 -5.02 -11.40 -15.68
CA LEU A 88 -5.67 -11.11 -14.39
C LEU A 88 -4.64 -10.80 -13.29
N SER A 89 -3.62 -11.64 -13.15
CA SER A 89 -2.57 -11.47 -12.15
C SER A 89 -1.79 -10.18 -12.37
N PHE A 90 -1.48 -9.84 -13.62
CA PHE A 90 -0.82 -8.60 -14.00
C PHE A 90 -1.69 -7.38 -13.65
N GLY A 91 -2.99 -7.42 -13.96
CA GLY A 91 -3.93 -6.35 -13.62
C GLY A 91 -4.03 -6.11 -12.11
N VAL A 92 -4.17 -7.18 -11.32
CA VAL A 92 -4.19 -7.10 -9.86
C VAL A 92 -2.86 -6.59 -9.31
N GLY A 93 -1.74 -7.05 -9.88
CA GLY A 93 -0.40 -6.60 -9.52
C GLY A 93 -0.19 -5.10 -9.74
N LEU A 94 -0.55 -4.58 -10.91
CA LEU A 94 -0.49 -3.15 -11.22
C LEU A 94 -1.39 -2.32 -10.31
N TYR A 95 -2.62 -2.77 -10.10
CA TYR A 95 -3.57 -2.10 -9.21
C TYR A 95 -3.01 -2.01 -7.78
N SER A 96 -2.51 -3.13 -7.25
CA SER A 96 -1.89 -3.22 -5.93
C SER A 96 -0.66 -2.32 -5.82
N SER A 97 0.23 -2.36 -6.82
CA SER A 97 1.45 -1.54 -6.88
C SER A 97 1.14 -0.06 -6.75
N ARG A 98 0.24 0.47 -7.59
CA ARG A 98 -0.16 1.88 -7.53
C ARG A 98 -0.80 2.24 -6.19
N LYS A 99 -1.62 1.33 -5.65
CA LYS A 99 -2.33 1.55 -4.39
C LYS A 99 -1.39 1.72 -3.20
N TYR A 100 -0.27 1.00 -3.15
CA TYR A 100 0.71 1.14 -2.09
C TYR A 100 1.77 2.22 -2.35
N ALA A 101 2.18 2.42 -3.61
CA ALA A 101 3.19 3.41 -3.95
C ALA A 101 2.76 4.85 -3.61
N VAL A 102 1.49 5.20 -3.85
CA VAL A 102 1.00 6.57 -3.62
C VAL A 102 1.01 6.95 -2.12
N PRO A 103 0.50 6.13 -1.19
CA PRO A 103 0.63 6.40 0.25
C PRO A 103 2.09 6.49 0.72
N ILE A 104 2.99 5.65 0.20
CA ILE A 104 4.41 5.70 0.56
C ILE A 104 5.03 7.03 0.11
N TYR A 105 4.78 7.44 -1.13
CA TYR A 105 5.26 8.72 -1.65
C TYR A 105 4.74 9.93 -0.84
N LYS A 106 3.47 9.90 -0.42
CA LYS A 106 2.90 10.94 0.46
C LYS A 106 3.58 10.98 1.83
N LEU A 107 3.90 9.81 2.40
CA LEU A 107 4.63 9.72 3.67
C LEU A 107 6.03 10.34 3.54
N GLU A 108 6.74 10.06 2.44
CA GLU A 108 8.05 10.65 2.14
C GLU A 108 7.97 12.17 2.02
N GLN A 109 6.98 12.69 1.28
CA GLN A 109 6.77 14.13 1.17
C GLN A 109 6.46 14.77 2.53
N TRP A 110 5.59 14.17 3.32
CA TRP A 110 5.27 14.64 4.67
C TRP A 110 6.51 14.67 5.57
N ALA A 111 7.34 13.62 5.55
CA ALA A 111 8.59 13.58 6.30
C ALA A 111 9.58 14.67 5.83
N SER A 112 9.65 14.94 4.52
CA SER A 112 10.45 16.03 3.98
C SER A 112 9.97 17.41 4.43
N LEU A 113 8.65 17.62 4.56
CA LEU A 113 8.09 18.86 5.09
C LEU A 113 8.45 19.06 6.56
N LEU A 114 8.35 18.00 7.37
CA LEU A 114 8.81 18.01 8.77
C LEU A 114 10.30 18.33 8.89
N GLN A 115 11.15 17.75 8.04
CA GLN A 115 12.57 18.02 8.02
C GLN A 115 12.88 19.49 7.69
N LYS A 116 12.04 20.12 6.86
CA LYS A 116 12.12 21.54 6.50
C LYS A 116 11.52 22.48 7.56
N GLY A 117 11.11 21.95 8.73
CA GLY A 117 10.54 22.75 9.81
C GLY A 117 9.04 23.04 9.67
N LYS A 118 8.37 22.47 8.66
CA LYS A 118 6.92 22.65 8.44
C LYS A 118 6.11 21.68 9.31
N MET A 119 6.02 22.00 10.59
CA MET A 119 5.41 21.13 11.60
C MET A 119 3.87 21.07 11.53
N SER A 120 3.24 21.99 10.78
CA SER A 120 1.79 22.02 10.52
C SER A 120 1.33 21.06 9.40
N ALA A 121 2.25 20.28 8.82
CA ALA A 121 1.93 19.36 7.75
C ALA A 121 1.08 18.17 8.25
N MET A 122 -0.14 18.03 7.72
CA MET A 122 -1.00 16.87 8.02
C MET A 122 -0.88 15.79 6.95
N LEU A 123 -0.63 14.55 7.39
CA LEU A 123 -0.66 13.36 6.57
C LEU A 123 -2.10 12.83 6.48
N ARG A 124 -2.68 12.87 5.28
CA ARG A 124 -4.03 12.33 5.04
C ARG A 124 -4.06 11.47 3.78
N PHE A 125 -4.50 10.23 3.95
CA PHE A 125 -4.70 9.28 2.85
C PHE A 125 -6.16 9.30 2.39
N ARG A 126 -6.38 9.23 1.07
CA ARG A 126 -7.73 9.13 0.48
C ARG A 126 -8.41 7.80 0.84
N GLU A 127 -7.63 6.74 0.93
CA GLU A 127 -8.08 5.41 1.31
C GLU A 127 -8.12 5.31 2.83
N LYS A 128 -9.20 5.90 3.36
CA LYS A 128 -9.44 6.22 4.77
C LYS A 128 -9.39 5.03 5.74
N GLU A 129 -9.21 3.80 5.27
CA GLU A 129 -9.23 2.62 6.13
C GLU A 129 -7.95 1.77 6.10
N GLU A 130 -7.13 1.81 5.04
CA GLU A 130 -5.96 0.92 4.95
C GLU A 130 -4.74 1.50 5.68
N MET A 131 -4.56 2.83 5.66
CA MET A 131 -3.40 3.51 6.26
C MET A 131 -3.76 4.53 7.34
N LYS A 132 -5.02 4.54 7.80
CA LYS A 132 -5.52 5.53 8.77
C LYS A 132 -4.74 5.53 10.09
N GLU A 133 -4.49 4.35 10.63
CA GLU A 133 -3.74 4.22 11.88
C GLU A 133 -2.31 4.79 11.74
N LEU A 134 -1.70 4.64 10.56
CA LEU A 134 -0.39 5.23 10.29
C LEU A 134 -0.49 6.75 10.20
N SER A 135 -1.45 7.30 9.45
CA SER A 135 -1.65 8.76 9.39
C SER A 135 -1.95 9.36 10.75
N ASP A 136 -2.77 8.71 11.56
CA ASP A 136 -3.16 9.21 12.88
C ASP A 136 -1.93 9.26 13.81
N LYS A 137 -1.11 8.20 13.83
CA LYS A 137 0.15 8.17 14.60
C LYS A 137 1.17 9.19 14.10
N CYS A 138 1.32 9.37 12.80
CA CYS A 138 2.20 10.38 12.21
C CYS A 138 1.75 11.81 12.57
N ASN A 139 0.46 12.11 12.45
CA ASN A 139 -0.08 13.42 12.79
C ASN A 139 0.05 13.72 14.28
N LEU A 140 -0.17 12.71 15.14
CA LEU A 140 0.05 12.83 16.57
C LEU A 140 1.51 13.15 16.89
N LEU A 141 2.46 12.46 16.25
CA LEU A 141 3.89 12.74 16.40
C LEU A 141 4.24 14.19 15.99
N ALA A 142 3.75 14.66 14.83
CA ALA A 142 3.99 16.03 14.38
C ALA A 142 3.40 17.06 15.35
N SER A 143 2.19 16.80 15.87
CA SER A 143 1.54 17.66 16.87
C SER A 143 2.33 17.72 18.19
N GLU A 144 2.77 16.58 18.71
CA GLU A 144 3.57 16.52 19.94
C GLU A 144 4.92 17.24 19.79
N LEU A 145 5.60 17.05 18.64
CA LEU A 145 6.84 17.78 18.34
C LEU A 145 6.58 19.29 18.30
N ARG A 146 5.50 19.72 17.62
CA ARG A 146 5.12 21.13 17.55
C ARG A 146 4.89 21.73 18.94
N LEU A 147 4.16 21.03 19.80
CA LEU A 147 3.89 21.49 21.17
C LEU A 147 5.18 21.66 21.98
N ARG A 148 6.11 20.69 21.90
CA ARG A 148 7.41 20.79 22.56
C ARG A 148 8.22 21.99 22.08
N PHE A 149 8.22 22.28 20.78
CA PHE A 149 8.91 23.46 20.24
C PHE A 149 8.25 24.78 20.68
N ILE A 150 6.93 24.83 20.79
CA ILE A 150 6.20 25.99 21.34
C ILE A 150 6.58 26.22 22.80
N ASP A 151 6.69 25.16 23.61
CA ASP A 151 7.08 25.30 25.00
C ASP A 151 8.53 25.80 25.15
N ILE A 152 9.46 25.29 24.32
CA ILE A 152 10.84 25.82 24.25
C ILE A 152 10.83 27.29 23.83
N GLN A 153 9.99 27.70 22.88
CA GLN A 153 9.88 29.10 22.46
C GLN A 153 9.46 30.01 23.63
N LYS A 154 8.47 29.58 24.42
CA LYS A 154 8.05 30.32 25.62
C LYS A 154 9.16 30.43 26.67
N GLU A 155 9.91 29.35 26.89
CA GLU A 155 11.06 29.37 27.81
C GLU A 155 12.14 30.35 27.34
N VAL A 156 12.42 30.39 26.04
CA VAL A 156 13.37 31.35 25.45
C VAL A 156 12.87 32.79 25.59
N GLU A 157 11.58 33.04 25.42
CA GLU A 157 10.99 34.37 25.66
C GLU A 157 11.10 34.81 27.12
N MET A 158 10.82 33.91 28.07
CA MET A 158 10.99 34.19 29.51
C MET A 158 12.46 34.47 29.88
N LEU A 159 13.41 33.73 29.30
CA LEU A 159 14.84 33.98 29.46
C LEU A 159 15.24 35.36 28.92
N LYS A 160 14.71 35.76 27.76
CA LYS A 160 14.99 37.07 27.14
C LYS A 160 14.42 38.24 27.95
N GLN A 161 13.28 38.03 28.63
CA GLN A 161 12.73 39.01 29.56
C GLN A 161 13.60 39.17 30.83
N SER A 162 14.24 38.08 31.28
CA SER A 162 15.07 38.08 32.48
C SER A 162 16.50 38.57 32.21
N ASP A 163 17.06 38.23 31.05
CA ASP A 163 18.38 38.68 30.59
C ASP A 163 18.34 38.98 29.06
N PRO A 164 18.15 40.26 28.68
CA PRO A 164 18.02 40.68 27.28
C PRO A 164 19.29 40.46 26.43
N SER A 165 20.45 40.30 27.07
CA SER A 165 21.75 40.20 26.39
C SER A 165 22.27 38.76 26.31
N SER A 166 21.48 37.77 26.72
CA SER A 166 21.91 36.38 26.71
C SER A 166 22.19 35.88 25.28
N PRO A 167 23.44 35.49 24.96
CA PRO A 167 23.80 34.96 23.64
C PRO A 167 23.15 33.59 23.36
N ILE A 168 22.67 32.90 24.41
CA ILE A 168 22.00 31.60 24.32
C ILE A 168 20.57 31.79 23.79
N ALA A 169 19.84 32.78 24.30
CA ALA A 169 18.48 33.09 23.86
C ALA A 169 18.45 33.45 22.37
N ALA A 170 19.39 34.28 21.90
CA ALA A 170 19.50 34.66 20.49
C ALA A 170 19.81 33.47 19.55
N ARG A 171 20.63 32.50 20.00
CA ARG A 171 20.91 31.28 19.23
C ARG A 171 19.69 30.36 19.14
N MET A 172 18.94 30.21 20.25
CA MET A 172 17.73 29.39 20.28
C MET A 172 16.61 30.02 19.44
N GLU A 173 16.42 31.34 19.50
CA GLU A 173 15.47 32.07 18.67
C GLU A 173 15.78 31.90 17.17
N LYS A 174 17.06 31.98 16.79
CA LYS A 174 17.49 31.70 15.40
C LYS A 174 17.16 30.27 14.98
N ALA A 175 17.36 29.28 15.85
CA ALA A 175 17.03 27.88 15.55
C ALA A 175 15.52 27.65 15.43
N LEU A 176 14.72 28.32 16.26
CA LEU A 176 13.25 28.22 16.26
C LEU A 176 12.61 28.99 15.10
N SER A 177 13.22 30.08 14.63
CA SER A 177 12.70 30.87 13.50
C SER A 177 12.63 30.11 12.17
N GLY A 178 13.41 29.02 12.03
CA GLY A 178 13.34 28.10 10.89
C GLY A 178 12.19 27.09 10.96
N LEU A 179 11.43 27.05 12.07
CA LEU A 179 10.27 26.19 12.24
C LEU A 179 9.00 26.99 11.97
N GLU A 180 8.22 26.58 10.97
CA GLU A 180 6.87 27.13 10.73
C GLU A 180 5.91 26.53 11.78
N LEU A 181 5.89 27.13 12.98
CA LEU A 181 5.01 26.74 14.10
C LEU A 181 3.60 27.32 13.99
N GLY A 182 3.36 28.17 12.98
CA GLY A 182 2.09 28.85 12.70
C GLY A 182 0.90 27.92 12.48
N ASN A 183 -0.30 28.48 12.60
CA ASN A 183 -1.57 27.72 12.66
C ASN A 183 -2.11 27.20 11.32
N ASP A 184 -1.52 27.57 10.19
CA ASP A 184 -2.07 27.20 8.88
C ASP A 184 -1.70 25.74 8.54
N ALA A 185 -2.70 24.87 8.54
CA ALA A 185 -2.54 23.46 8.20
C ALA A 185 -2.12 23.30 6.74
N ILE A 186 -0.93 22.74 6.51
CA ILE A 186 -0.47 22.41 5.15
C ILE A 186 -0.92 20.98 4.86
N GLU A 187 -2.02 20.82 4.11
CA GLU A 187 -2.44 19.49 3.65
C GLU A 187 -1.54 19.00 2.50
N VAL A 188 -0.95 17.81 2.66
CA VAL A 188 -0.17 17.16 1.59
C VAL A 188 -1.13 16.56 0.55
N ASN A 189 -1.50 17.39 -0.42
CA ASN A 189 -2.32 16.98 -1.55
C ASN A 189 -1.46 16.44 -2.70
N THR A 190 -1.82 15.26 -3.19
CA THR A 190 -1.34 14.76 -4.48
C THR A 190 -2.29 15.27 -5.56
N THR A 191 -2.22 16.55 -5.87
CA THR A 191 -2.74 17.04 -7.14
C THR A 191 -1.74 16.60 -8.21
N PHE A 192 -2.13 15.59 -8.99
CA PHE A 192 -1.53 15.40 -10.30
C PHE A 192 -1.62 16.73 -11.03
N TYR A 193 -0.51 17.17 -11.62
CA TYR A 193 -0.42 18.29 -12.53
C TYR A 193 -1.71 18.42 -13.36
N ALA A 194 -2.40 19.55 -13.20
CA ALA A 194 -3.30 20.01 -14.23
C ALA A 194 -2.39 20.35 -15.42
N VAL A 195 -2.42 19.52 -16.46
CA VAL A 195 -1.87 19.92 -17.75
C VAL A 195 -2.73 21.09 -18.20
N GLU A 196 -2.16 22.30 -18.17
CA GLU A 196 -2.71 23.44 -18.89
C GLU A 196 -2.87 23.02 -20.35
N LYS A 197 -4.13 22.84 -20.77
CA LYS A 197 -4.46 22.81 -22.18
C LYS A 197 -4.41 24.25 -22.67
N THR A 198 -3.39 24.53 -23.48
CA THR A 198 -3.36 25.65 -24.42
C THR A 198 -4.52 25.55 -25.41
#